data_AF-A0A7C5YZP0-F1
#
_entry.id   AF-A0A7C5YZP0-F1
#
_cell.length_a   1.000
_cell.length_b   1.000
_cell.length_c   1.000
_cell.angle_alpha   90.00
_cell.angle_beta   90.00
_cell.angle_gamma   90.00
#
_symmetry.space_group_name_H-M   'P 1'
#
loop_
_entity.id
_entity.type
_entity.pdbx_description
1 polymer ?
#
loop_
_entity_poly.entity_id
_entity_poly.type
_entity_poly.pdbx_seq_one_letter_code
_entity_poly.pdbx_strand_id
1 'polypeptide(L)'
;MGTLKGSKETTYMQWLRIYRRKNLLKALLFMSPFLVLFALFSVTPIIQGIMLSMYRTIVWKDVYVGLRNYIDLFTNDEVFRITVMNTLRYAGFSALSIVSALFIGWILNTLIIKPLSIKKLSNHQY
;
A
#
# COMPACT_ATOMS: atom_id res chain seq x y z
N MET A 1 39.18 -37.37 5.26
CA MET A 1 38.08 -36.53 5.80
C MET A 1 38.29 -35.10 5.33
N GLY A 2 37.27 -34.43 4.79
CA GLY A 2 37.41 -33.46 3.70
C GLY A 2 37.69 -31.99 4.01
N THR A 3 38.12 -31.25 2.97
CA THR A 3 38.28 -29.78 2.98
C THR A 3 38.11 -29.08 1.60
N LEU A 4 37.53 -29.71 0.57
CA LEU A 4 37.40 -29.09 -0.78
C LEU A 4 36.02 -28.48 -1.10
N LYS A 5 35.16 -28.23 -0.10
CA LYS A 5 33.80 -27.66 -0.30
C LYS A 5 33.72 -26.12 -0.23
N GLY A 6 34.81 -25.43 0.15
CA GLY A 6 34.78 -23.99 0.50
C GLY A 6 35.06 -22.97 -0.61
N SER A 7 35.72 -23.32 -1.72
CA SER A 7 36.16 -22.33 -2.73
C SER A 7 35.11 -22.02 -3.81
N LYS A 8 34.23 -22.98 -4.13
CA LYS A 8 33.18 -22.79 -5.14
C LYS A 8 32.03 -21.95 -4.59
N GLU A 9 31.66 -22.12 -3.32
CA GLU A 9 30.54 -21.37 -2.73
C GLU A 9 30.84 -19.88 -2.58
N THR A 10 32.06 -19.48 -2.24
CA THR A 10 32.45 -18.07 -2.14
C THR A 10 32.39 -17.35 -3.49
N THR A 11 32.86 -18.00 -4.56
CA THR A 11 32.82 -17.44 -5.93
C THR A 11 31.39 -17.33 -6.46
N TYR A 12 30.56 -18.36 -6.23
CA TYR A 12 29.14 -18.36 -6.63
C TYR A 12 28.36 -17.25 -5.92
N MET A 13 28.61 -17.06 -4.62
CA MET A 13 27.95 -16.02 -3.82
C MET A 13 28.38 -14.61 -4.23
N GLN A 14 29.64 -14.43 -4.65
CA GLN A 14 30.11 -13.15 -5.21
C GLN A 14 29.45 -12.83 -6.56
N TRP A 15 29.35 -13.80 -7.47
CA TRP A 15 28.68 -13.64 -8.76
C TRP A 15 27.18 -13.33 -8.61
N LEU A 16 26.48 -14.04 -7.72
CA LEU A 16 25.06 -13.77 -7.43
C LEU A 16 24.87 -12.35 -6.88
N ARG A 17 25.77 -11.86 -6.02
CA ARG A 17 25.69 -10.50 -5.46
C ARG A 17 25.90 -9.42 -6.53
N ILE A 18 26.85 -9.61 -7.45
CA ILE A 18 27.11 -8.68 -8.57
C ILE A 18 25.95 -8.70 -9.58
N TYR A 19 25.45 -9.89 -9.94
CA TYR A 19 24.31 -10.05 -10.84
C TYR A 19 23.04 -9.42 -10.25
N ARG A 20 22.79 -9.63 -8.95
CA ARG A 20 21.66 -9.01 -8.22
C ARG A 20 21.75 -7.49 -8.18
N ARG A 21 22.95 -6.91 -7.98
CA ARG A 21 23.13 -5.45 -8.01
C ARG A 21 22.94 -4.86 -9.41
N LYS A 22 23.47 -5.50 -10.45
CA LYS A 22 23.28 -5.06 -11.85
C LYS A 22 21.80 -5.14 -12.26
N ASN A 23 21.08 -6.17 -11.83
CA ASN A 23 19.65 -6.28 -12.10
C ASN A 23 18.81 -5.30 -11.28
N LEU A 24 19.21 -4.99 -10.04
CA LEU A 24 18.56 -3.95 -9.24
C LEU A 24 18.70 -2.57 -9.89
N LEU A 25 19.91 -2.20 -10.34
CA LEU A 25 20.14 -0.94 -11.05
C LEU A 25 19.31 -0.84 -12.34
N LYS A 26 19.24 -1.92 -13.12
CA LYS A 26 18.39 -1.98 -14.33
C LYS A 26 16.90 -1.86 -14.00
N ALA A 27 16.44 -2.54 -12.95
CA ALA A 27 15.06 -2.45 -12.49
C ALA A 27 14.72 -1.03 -12.00
N LEU A 28 15.60 -0.41 -11.20
CA LEU A 28 15.43 0.96 -10.73
C LEU A 28 15.45 1.96 -11.88
N LEU A 29 16.30 1.78 -12.89
CA LEU A 29 16.32 2.65 -14.07
C LEU A 29 15.01 2.54 -14.87
N PHE A 30 14.48 1.33 -15.04
CA PHE A 30 13.18 1.11 -15.71
C PHE A 30 12.01 1.70 -14.91
N MET A 31 12.05 1.59 -13.58
CA MET A 31 11.06 2.19 -12.68
C MET A 31 11.26 3.69 -12.46
N SER A 32 12.43 4.24 -12.78
CA SER A 32 12.81 5.62 -12.48
C SER A 32 11.82 6.67 -12.99
N PRO A 33 11.27 6.62 -14.23
CA PRO A 33 10.28 7.62 -14.66
C PRO A 33 9.04 7.63 -13.76
N PHE A 34 8.54 6.44 -13.36
CA PHE A 34 7.43 6.35 -12.43
C PHE A 34 7.82 6.85 -11.03
N LEU A 35 8.98 6.44 -10.51
CA LEU A 35 9.43 6.85 -9.18
C LEU A 35 9.65 8.36 -9.06
N VAL A 36 10.18 8.99 -10.11
CA VAL A 36 10.34 10.45 -10.18
C VAL A 36 8.98 11.14 -10.12
N LEU A 37 8.01 10.69 -10.94
CA LEU A 37 6.67 11.26 -10.92
C LEU A 37 5.96 11.02 -9.58
N PHE A 38 6.09 9.84 -8.99
CA PHE A 38 5.54 9.53 -7.67
C PHE A 38 6.16 10.41 -6.58
N ALA A 39 7.48 10.62 -6.60
CA ALA A 39 8.14 11.51 -5.65
C ALA A 39 7.67 12.97 -5.82
N LEU A 40 7.55 13.44 -7.06
CA LEU A 40 7.16 14.82 -7.35
C LEU A 40 5.68 15.09 -7.05
N PHE A 41 4.78 14.19 -7.42
CA PHE A 41 3.33 14.43 -7.34
C PHE A 41 2.62 13.73 -6.18
N SER A 42 3.24 12.74 -5.54
CA SER A 42 2.65 12.09 -4.36
C SER A 42 3.41 12.43 -3.09
N VAL A 43 4.74 12.26 -3.07
CA VAL A 43 5.54 12.46 -1.85
C VAL A 43 5.68 13.94 -1.50
N THR A 44 6.01 14.78 -2.49
CA THR A 44 6.20 16.23 -2.27
C THR A 44 4.98 16.92 -1.65
N PRO A 45 3.73 16.76 -2.17
CA PRO A 45 2.57 17.41 -1.55
C PRO A 45 2.26 16.87 -0.15
N ILE A 46 2.56 15.60 0.15
CA ILE A 46 2.41 15.05 1.51
C ILE A 46 3.37 15.76 2.47
N ILE A 47 4.64 15.91 2.10
CA ILE A 47 5.64 16.61 2.93
C ILE A 47 5.22 18.07 3.12
N GLN A 48 4.80 18.75 2.05
CA GLN A 48 4.32 20.13 2.13
C GLN A 48 3.10 20.25 3.05
N GLY A 49 2.14 19.33 2.99
CA GLY A 49 0.98 19.31 3.87
C GLY A 49 1.36 19.12 5.34
N ILE A 50 2.32 18.24 5.64
CA ILE A 50 2.85 18.03 7.00
C ILE A 50 3.61 19.27 7.48
N MET A 51 4.38 19.93 6.61
CA MET A 51 5.03 21.17 6.98
C MET A 51 4.00 22.25 7.28
N LEU A 52 3.03 22.45 6.38
CA LEU A 52 1.99 23.48 6.49
C LEU A 52 1.11 23.30 7.73
N SER A 53 0.83 22.06 8.16
CA SER A 53 0.04 21.82 9.37
C SER A 53 0.72 22.33 10.67
N MET A 54 2.04 22.56 10.64
CA MET A 54 2.80 23.21 11.72
C MET A 54 2.73 24.75 11.68
N TYR A 55 2.18 25.31 10.60
CA TYR A 55 1.95 26.74 10.44
C TYR A 55 0.48 27.05 10.66
N ARG A 56 0.21 28.25 11.17
CA ARG A 56 -1.11 28.86 11.17
C ARG A 56 -1.12 29.89 10.05
N THR A 57 -1.79 29.56 8.96
CA THR A 57 -1.99 30.47 7.83
C THR A 57 -3.13 31.43 8.17
N ILE A 58 -2.78 32.70 8.28
CA ILE A 58 -3.73 33.81 8.20
C ILE A 58 -3.61 34.34 6.77
N VAL A 59 -4.68 34.86 6.17
CA VAL A 59 -4.80 35.23 4.73
C VAL A 59 -3.53 35.83 4.07
N TRP A 60 -2.69 36.54 4.82
CA TRP A 60 -1.47 37.20 4.32
C TRP A 60 -0.17 36.78 5.02
N LYS A 61 -0.20 35.85 5.97
CA LYS A 61 0.99 35.46 6.75
C LYS A 61 0.87 34.04 7.30
N ASP A 62 1.93 33.26 7.07
CA ASP A 62 2.15 31.99 7.75
C ASP A 62 2.95 32.21 9.02
N VAL A 63 2.39 31.79 10.16
CA VAL A 63 3.08 31.82 11.45
C VAL A 63 3.40 30.39 11.86
N TYR A 64 4.68 30.08 12.09
CA TYR A 64 5.06 28.77 12.62
C TYR A 64 4.57 28.65 14.07
N VAL A 65 3.68 27.69 14.32
CA VAL A 65 3.08 27.43 15.64
C VAL A 65 3.43 26.03 16.17
N GLY A 66 4.25 25.28 15.43
CA GLY A 66 4.64 23.92 15.77
C GLY A 66 3.42 23.01 15.94
N LEU A 67 3.41 22.23 17.02
CA LEU A 67 2.33 21.25 17.31
C LEU A 67 1.07 21.86 17.90
N ARG A 68 0.98 23.19 18.07
CA ARG A 68 -0.15 23.83 18.74
C ARG A 68 -1.48 23.52 18.06
N ASN A 69 -1.50 23.49 16.73
CA ASN A 69 -2.67 23.14 15.94
C ASN A 69 -3.20 21.73 16.26
N TYR A 70 -2.31 20.76 16.50
CA TYR A 70 -2.71 19.40 16.87
C TYR A 70 -3.29 19.33 18.28
N ILE A 71 -2.65 20.00 19.24
CA ILE A 71 -3.16 20.05 20.62
C ILE A 71 -4.56 20.64 20.63
N ASP A 72 -4.73 21.81 20.00
CA ASP A 72 -6.03 22.48 19.94
C ASP A 72 -7.10 21.60 19.25
N LEU A 73 -6.74 20.88 18.18
CA LEU A 73 -7.62 19.96 17.46
C LEU A 73 -8.08 18.78 18.33
N PHE A 74 -7.20 18.21 19.16
CA PHE A 74 -7.55 17.06 20.01
C PHE A 74 -8.21 17.44 21.34
N THR A 75 -7.96 18.65 21.86
CA THR A 75 -8.49 19.06 23.17
C THR A 75 -9.71 19.96 23.08
N ASN A 76 -9.77 20.84 22.08
CA ASN A 76 -10.75 21.94 22.04
C ASN A 76 -11.76 21.82 20.89
N ASP A 77 -11.52 20.94 19.91
CA ASP A 77 -12.40 20.78 18.75
C ASP A 77 -13.34 19.57 18.90
N GLU A 78 -14.58 19.82 19.32
CA GLU A 78 -15.62 18.80 19.44
C GLU A 78 -16.06 18.24 18.08
N VAL A 79 -16.07 19.08 17.03
CA VAL A 79 -16.47 18.69 15.68
C VAL A 79 -15.47 17.71 15.09
N PHE A 80 -14.18 17.89 15.37
CA PHE A 80 -13.15 16.93 14.99
C PHE A 80 -13.43 15.54 15.56
N ARG A 81 -13.72 15.44 16.86
CA ARG A 81 -14.01 14.14 17.52
C ARG A 81 -15.25 13.47 16.93
N ILE A 82 -16.31 14.23 16.67
CA ILE A 82 -17.53 13.73 16.03
C ILE A 82 -17.21 13.20 14.63
N THR A 83 -16.44 13.96 13.85
CA THR A 83 -16.08 13.60 12.48
C THR A 83 -15.25 12.33 12.45
N VAL A 84 -14.25 12.20 13.32
CA VAL A 84 -13.43 10.98 13.45
C VAL A 84 -14.29 9.77 13.79
N MET A 85 -15.22 9.88 14.73
CA MET A 85 -16.12 8.75 15.05
C MET A 85 -17.03 8.38 13.89
N ASN A 86 -17.54 9.35 13.15
CA ASN A 86 -18.33 9.09 11.96
C ASN A 86 -17.48 8.38 10.91
N THR A 87 -16.27 8.87 10.61
CA THR A 87 -15.36 8.23 9.66
C THR A 87 -15.01 6.80 10.06
N LEU A 88 -14.75 6.54 11.35
CA LEU A 88 -14.48 5.19 11.84
C LEU A 88 -15.70 4.27 11.72
N ARG A 89 -16.91 4.78 11.99
CA ARG A 89 -18.15 4.03 11.74
C ARG A 89 -18.31 3.69 10.26
N TYR A 90 -18.11 4.65 9.36
CA TYR A 90 -18.14 4.42 7.91
C TYR A 90 -17.09 3.40 7.46
N ALA A 91 -15.86 3.50 7.96
CA ALA A 91 -14.80 2.55 7.65
C ALA A 91 -15.17 1.12 8.11
N GLY A 92 -15.76 1.00 9.31
CA GLY A 92 -16.30 -0.27 9.82
C GLY A 92 -17.39 -0.83 8.91
N PHE A 93 -18.39 -0.03 8.53
CA PHE A 93 -19.43 -0.45 7.59
C PHE A 93 -18.86 -0.85 6.22
N SER A 94 -17.86 -0.14 5.73
CA SER A 94 -17.18 -0.51 4.48
C SER A 94 -16.51 -1.88 4.59
N ALA A 95 -15.95 -2.26 5.73
CA ALA A 95 -15.37 -3.58 5.92
C ALA A 95 -16.42 -4.71 5.84
N LEU A 96 -17.64 -4.46 6.35
CA LEU A 96 -18.76 -5.41 6.17
C LEU A 96 -19.11 -5.63 4.69
N SER A 97 -18.91 -4.63 3.83
CA SER A 97 -19.17 -4.78 2.40
C SER A 97 -18.23 -5.80 1.74
N ILE A 98 -16.96 -5.86 2.18
CA ILE A 98 -16.00 -6.87 1.72
C ILE A 98 -16.45 -8.27 2.14
N VAL A 99 -16.86 -8.44 3.40
CA VAL A 99 -17.37 -9.73 3.91
C VAL A 99 -18.59 -10.17 3.11
N SER A 100 -19.49 -9.24 2.82
CA SER A 100 -20.70 -9.48 2.03
C SER A 100 -20.35 -9.88 0.59
N ALA A 101 -19.39 -9.19 -0.04
CA ALA A 101 -18.93 -9.51 -1.38
C ALA A 101 -18.28 -10.91 -1.46
N LEU A 102 -17.47 -11.28 -0.47
CA LEU A 102 -16.88 -12.62 -0.38
C LEU A 102 -17.95 -13.70 -0.16
N PHE A 103 -18.94 -13.42 0.70
CA PHE A 103 -20.05 -14.33 0.94
C PHE A 103 -20.88 -14.58 -0.32
N ILE A 104 -21.23 -13.51 -1.06
CA ILE A 104 -21.92 -13.61 -2.34
C ILE A 104 -21.05 -14.34 -3.37
N GLY A 105 -19.75 -14.04 -3.45
CA GLY A 105 -18.82 -14.73 -4.34
C GLY A 105 -18.73 -16.24 -4.05
N TRP A 106 -18.76 -16.62 -2.77
CA TRP A 106 -18.79 -18.02 -2.36
C TRP A 106 -20.10 -18.72 -2.81
N ILE A 107 -21.26 -18.09 -2.61
CA ILE A 107 -22.56 -18.60 -3.07
C ILE A 107 -22.58 -18.76 -4.60
N LEU A 108 -22.12 -17.74 -5.33
CA LEU A 108 -22.08 -17.77 -6.79
C LEU A 108 -21.17 -18.91 -7.30
N ASN A 109 -20.03 -19.11 -6.66
CA ASN A 109 -19.10 -20.18 -7.01
C ASN A 109 -19.72 -21.57 -6.78
N THR A 110 -20.41 -21.77 -5.66
CA THR A 110 -21.00 -23.08 -5.32
C THR A 110 -22.25 -23.39 -6.14
N LEU A 111 -23.13 -22.41 -6.35
CA LEU A 111 -24.43 -22.65 -7.00
C LEU A 111 -24.38 -22.60 -8.53
N ILE A 112 -23.50 -21.77 -9.12
CA ILE A 112 -23.50 -21.53 -10.57
C ILE A 112 -22.21 -22.07 -11.20
N ILE A 113 -21.04 -21.68 -10.71
CA ILE A 113 -19.78 -21.95 -11.43
C ILE A 113 -19.36 -23.44 -11.35
N LYS A 114 -19.34 -24.03 -10.15
CA LYS A 114 -18.98 -25.45 -9.96
C LYS A 114 -19.85 -26.40 -10.79
N PRO A 115 -21.19 -26.34 -10.75
CA PRO A 115 -22.02 -27.25 -11.55
C PRO A 115 -21.88 -27.02 -13.06
N LEU A 116 -21.73 -25.77 -13.53
CA LEU A 116 -21.47 -25.49 -14.95
C LEU A 116 -20.13 -26.06 -15.42
N SER A 117 -19.08 -25.99 -14.60
CA SER A 117 -17.77 -26.55 -14.93
C SER A 117 -17.80 -28.07 -15.05
N ILE A 118 -18.49 -28.76 -14.13
CA ILE A 118 -18.63 -30.22 -14.16
C ILE A 118 -19.38 -30.66 -15.42
N LYS A 119 -20.49 -29.99 -15.77
CA LYS A 119 -21.27 -30.28 -16.98
C LYS A 119 -20.47 -30.06 -18.28
N LYS A 120 -19.57 -29.07 -18.31
CA LYS A 120 -18.71 -28.81 -19.49
C LYS A 120 -17.66 -29.92 -19.68
N LEU A 121 -17.07 -30.42 -18.60
CA LEU A 121 -16.06 -31.48 -18.66
C LEU A 121 -16.65 -32.83 -19.11
N SER A 122 -17.87 -33.16 -18.68
CA SER A 122 -18.54 -34.37 -19.16
C SER A 122 -18.88 -34.33 -20.65
N ASN A 123 -19.08 -33.14 -21.23
CA ASN A 123 -19.51 -32.97 -22.61
C ASN A 123 -18.36 -33.01 -23.65
N HIS A 124 -17.10 -32.94 -23.21
CA HIS A 124 -15.91 -33.03 -24.07
C HIS A 124 -15.27 -34.44 -24.08
N GLN A 125 -15.85 -35.40 -23.36
CA GLN A 125 -15.36 -36.79 -23.27
C GLN A 125 -16.15 -37.75 -24.20
N TYR A 126 -16.89 -37.21 -25.17
CA TYR A 126 -17.59 -37.93 -26.24
C TYR A 126 -17.17 -37.40 -27.60
#